data_AF-A0A6N7VU75-F1
#
_entry.id   AF-A0A6N7VU75-F1
#
_cell.length_a   1.000
_cell.length_b   1.000
_cell.length_c   1.000
_cell.angle_alpha   90.00
_cell.angle_beta   90.00
_cell.angle_gamma   90.00
#
_symmetry.space_group_name_H-M   'P 1'
#
loop_
_entity.id
_entity.type
_entity.pdbx_description
1 polymer ?
#
loop_
_entity_poly.entity_id
_entity_poly.type
_entity_poly.pdbx_seq_one_letter_code
_entity_poly.pdbx_strand_id
1 'polypeptide(L)' 'MSVQLPATPALMSVKDFAQWHGISESVVRECLNGTARNYPPLQAKRTKPGKGGLIYITAEQAAEWRASLPDA' A
#
# COMPACT_ATOMS: atom_id res chain seq x y z
N MET A 1 -25.71 -6.78 -10.12
CA MET A 1 -25.10 -5.46 -9.87
C MET A 1 -23.60 -5.68 -9.76
N SER A 2 -22.87 -5.47 -10.85
CA SER A 2 -21.41 -5.59 -10.83
C SER A 2 -20.88 -4.36 -10.12
N VAL A 3 -20.45 -4.51 -8.87
CA VAL A 3 -19.60 -3.51 -8.22
C VAL A 3 -18.34 -3.42 -9.06
N GLN A 4 -18.31 -2.43 -9.96
CA GLN A 4 -17.12 -2.03 -10.68
C GLN A 4 -16.18 -1.51 -9.61
N LEU A 5 -15.32 -2.41 -9.11
CA LEU A 5 -14.16 -2.05 -8.30
C LEU A 5 -13.49 -0.90 -9.06
N PRO A 6 -13.43 0.32 -8.49
CA PRO A 6 -12.78 1.41 -9.19
C PRO A 6 -11.37 0.92 -9.48
N ALA A 7 -11.00 0.87 -10.76
CA ALA A 7 -9.76 0.28 -11.23
C ALA A 7 -8.62 0.82 -10.36
N THR A 8 -8.14 -0.01 -9.43
CA THR A 8 -7.05 0.38 -8.55
C THR A 8 -5.91 0.79 -9.46
N PRO A 9 -5.43 2.05 -9.40
CA PRO A 9 -4.39 2.50 -10.28
C PRO A 9 -3.23 1.52 -10.20
N ALA A 10 -2.77 1.04 -11.37
CA ALA A 10 -1.81 -0.06 -11.45
C ALA A 10 -0.54 0.21 -10.62
N LEU A 11 -0.20 1.49 -10.45
CA LEU A 11 0.82 2.01 -9.55
C LEU A 11 0.25 3.20 -8.78
N MET A 12 0.33 3.16 -7.45
CA MET A 12 -0.04 4.25 -6.56
C MET A 12 1.13 4.64 -5.65
N SER A 13 1.24 5.93 -5.36
CA SER A 13 2.22 6.42 -4.38
C SER A 13 1.74 6.10 -2.97
N VAL A 14 2.65 6.19 -1.99
CA VAL A 14 2.32 6.05 -0.56
C VAL A 14 1.15 6.95 -0.14
N LYS A 15 1.11 8.18 -0.67
CA LYS A 15 0.05 9.16 -0.39
C LYS A 15 -1.31 8.72 -0.93
N ASP A 16 -1.37 8.30 -2.20
CA ASP A 16 -2.61 7.80 -2.79
C ASP A 16 -3.11 6.56 -2.04
N PHE A 17 -2.23 5.61 -1.74
CA PHE A 17 -2.57 4.41 -0.97
C PHE A 17 -3.14 4.77 0.42
N ALA A 18 -2.49 5.70 1.12
CA ALA A 18 -2.95 6.21 2.41
C ALA A 18 -4.38 6.78 2.32
N GLN A 19 -4.65 7.62 1.31
CA GLN A 19 -5.98 8.21 1.09
C GLN A 19 -7.03 7.15 0.76
N TRP A 20 -6.71 6.18 -0.09
CA TRP A 20 -7.63 5.12 -0.50
C TRP A 20 -8.02 4.19 0.66
N HIS A 21 -7.07 3.89 1.54
CA HIS A 21 -7.30 3.02 2.69
C HIS A 21 -7.71 3.78 3.96
N GLY A 22 -7.79 5.11 3.91
CA GLY A 22 -8.15 5.94 5.06
C GLY A 22 -7.13 5.88 6.20
N ILE A 23 -5.86 5.57 5.91
CA ILE A 23 -4.78 5.49 6.89
C ILE A 23 -3.76 6.60 6.68
N SER A 24 -2.92 6.87 7.69
CA SER A 24 -1.88 7.89 7.58
C SER A 24 -0.68 7.42 6.75
N GLU A 25 -0.05 8.32 6.01
CA GLU A 25 1.18 8.02 5.24
C GLU A 25 2.29 7.44 6.12
N SER A 26 2.40 7.86 7.38
CA SER A 26 3.34 7.30 8.35
C SER A 26 3.08 5.80 8.58
N VAL A 27 1.82 5.41 8.75
CA VAL A 27 1.42 4.00 8.92
C VAL A 27 1.78 3.20 7.67
N VAL A 28 1.50 3.74 6.48
CA VAL A 28 1.88 3.07 5.23
C VAL A 28 3.41 2.88 5.16
N ARG A 29 4.19 3.90 5.56
CA ARG A 29 5.66 3.78 5.64
C ARG A 29 6.11 2.75 6.68
N GLU A 30 5.42 2.62 7.80
CA GLU A 30 5.68 1.56 8.77
C GLU A 30 5.37 0.18 8.21
N CYS A 31 4.26 0.02 7.47
CA CYS A 31 3.94 -1.21 6.75
C CYS A 31 5.04 -1.54 5.74
N LEU A 32 5.51 -0.54 4.98
CA LEU A 32 6.59 -0.68 4.00
C LEU A 32 7.94 -1.06 4.61
N ASN A 33 8.17 -0.69 5.87
CA ASN A 33 9.37 -1.08 6.61
C ASN A 33 9.16 -2.35 7.44
N GLY A 34 7.95 -2.92 7.48
CA GLY A 34 7.58 -4.06 8.33
C GLY A 34 7.59 -3.75 9.82
N THR A 35 7.48 -2.47 10.20
CA THR A 35 7.48 -2.01 11.61
C THR A 35 6.08 -1.74 12.16
N ALA A 36 5.05 -1.79 11.30
CA ALA A 36 3.68 -1.56 11.73
C ALA A 36 3.20 -2.67 12.69
N ARG A 37 2.68 -2.28 13.86
CA ARG A 37 2.16 -3.23 14.85
C ARG A 37 0.76 -3.77 14.52
N ASN A 38 -0.07 -2.92 13.92
CA ASN A 38 -1.50 -3.23 13.68
C ASN A 38 -1.80 -3.57 12.22
N TYR A 39 -0.80 -3.51 11.35
CA TYR A 39 -0.96 -3.73 9.92
C TYR A 39 0.11 -4.69 9.41
N PRO A 40 -0.22 -5.55 8.44
CA PRO A 40 0.75 -6.45 7.83
C PRO A 40 1.81 -5.65 7.05
N PRO A 41 2.98 -6.26 6.80
CA PRO A 41 4.01 -5.63 5.98
C PRO A 41 3.49 -5.40 4.56
N LEU A 42 3.67 -4.19 4.05
CA LEU A 42 3.28 -3.80 2.70
C LEU A 42 4.50 -3.94 1.78
N GLN A 43 4.37 -4.75 0.74
CA GLN A 43 5.38 -4.83 -0.30
C GLN A 43 5.21 -3.62 -1.24
N ALA A 44 6.32 -3.03 -1.70
CA ALA A 44 6.31 -1.99 -2.72
C ALA A 44 7.56 -2.00 -3.57
N LYS A 45 7.43 -1.52 -4.81
CA LYS A 45 8.57 -1.37 -5.72
C LYS A 45 9.23 -0.02 -5.49
N ARG A 46 10.55 -0.05 -5.32
CA ARG A 46 11.40 1.15 -5.29
C ARG A 46 12.05 1.33 -6.65
N THR A 47 11.95 2.51 -7.25
CA THR A 47 12.60 2.78 -8.55
C THR A 47 14.11 2.88 -8.48
N LYS A 48 14.66 3.23 -7.31
CA LYS A 48 16.09 3.20 -7.04
C LYS A 48 16.37 2.65 -5.65
N PRO A 49 17.34 1.74 -5.48
CA PRO A 49 17.89 1.44 -4.17
C PRO A 49 18.69 2.65 -3.64
N GLY A 50 18.33 3.18 -2.47
CA GLY A 50 19.03 4.30 -1.80
C GLY A 50 18.12 5.49 -1.39
N LYS A 51 18.72 6.53 -0.79
CA LYS A 51 18.02 7.78 -0.44
C LYS A 51 17.60 8.51 -1.73
N GLY A 52 16.29 8.55 -2.01
CA GLY A 52 15.71 9.26 -3.16
C GLY A 52 14.95 8.36 -4.15
N GLY A 53 14.88 7.05 -3.92
CA GLY A 53 14.00 6.17 -4.71
C GLY A 53 12.53 6.45 -4.44
N LEU A 54 11.75 6.64 -5.49
CA LEU A 54 10.29 6.75 -5.38
C LEU A 54 9.72 5.36 -5.08
N ILE A 55 8.82 5.29 -4.10
CA ILE A 55 8.15 4.07 -3.67
C ILE A 55 6.78 4.02 -4.33
N TYR A 56 6.53 2.95 -5.08
CA TYR A 56 5.26 2.70 -5.72
C TYR A 56 4.68 1.38 -5.25
N ILE A 57 3.43 1.43 -4.85
CA ILE A 57 2.63 0.28 -4.44
C ILE A 57 1.82 -0.12 -5.67
N THR A 58 1.93 -1.39 -6.07
CA THR A 58 1.14 -1.91 -7.19
C THR A 58 -0.23 -2.32 -6.71
N ALA A 59 -1.22 -2.35 -7.61
CA ALA A 59 -2.56 -2.82 -7.29
C ALA A 59 -2.56 -4.24 -6.71
N GLU A 60 -1.70 -5.13 -7.21
CA GLU A 60 -1.54 -6.49 -6.70
C GLU A 60 -1.03 -6.51 -5.26
N GLN A 61 0.04 -5.77 -4.94
CA GLN A 61 0.57 -5.70 -3.58
C GLN A 61 -0.43 -5.05 -2.61
N ALA A 62 -1.19 -4.06 -3.08
CA ALA A 62 -2.27 -3.47 -2.31
C ALA A 62 -3.37 -4.50 -2.00
N ALA A 63 -3.75 -5.31 -2.99
CA ALA A 63 -4.73 -6.37 -2.83
C ALA A 63 -4.23 -7.48 -1.89
N GLU A 64 -2.98 -7.91 -2.02
CA GLU A 64 -2.35 -8.90 -1.13
C GLU A 64 -2.26 -8.39 0.31
N TRP A 65 -1.84 -7.14 0.50
CA TRP A 65 -1.80 -6.51 1.81
C TRP A 65 -3.19 -6.43 2.44
N ARG A 66 -4.20 -6.03 1.66
CA ARG A 66 -5.59 -5.97 2.11
C ARG A 66 -6.12 -7.37 2.45
N ALA A 67 -5.79 -8.38 1.66
CA ALA A 67 -6.17 -9.78 1.94
C ALA A 67 -5.47 -10.35 3.18
N SER A 68 -4.32 -9.78 3.55
CA SER A 68 -3.58 -10.13 4.77
C SER A 68 -4.05 -9.36 6.00
N LEU A 69 -4.91 -8.35 5.83
CA LEU A 69 -5.55 -7.72 6.97
C LEU A 69 -6.49 -8.74 7.60
N PRO A 70 -6.41 -8.99 8.93
CA PRO A 70 -7.48 -9.68 9.60
C PRO A 70 -8.74 -8.85 9.36
N ASP A 71 -9.70 -9.43 8.65
CA ASP A 71 -11.02 -8.84 8.39
C ASP A 71 -11.56 -8.30 9.72
N ALA A 72 -11.73 -6.98 9.79
CA ALA A 72 -12.25 -6.28 10.97
C ALA A 72 -13.75 -6.08 10.81
#